data_AF-V9EYQ4-F1
#
_entry.id   AF-V9EYQ4-F1
#
_cell.length_a   1.000
_cell.length_b   1.000
_cell.length_c   1.000
_cell.angle_alpha   90.00
_cell.angle_beta   90.00
_cell.angle_gamma   90.00
#
_symmetry.space_group_name_H-M   'P 1'
#
loop_
_entity.id
_entity.type
_entity.pdbx_description
1 polymer ?
#
loop_
_entity_poly.entity_id
_entity_poly.type
_entity_poly.pdbx_seq_one_letter_code
_entity_poly.pdbx_strand_id
1 'polypeptide(L)'
;MDMDEEEALRKAARAGIQLLEANKALNEEVLALREQVAVLEHERPKLRAHLELREQELANVMENRKNLLMEASALHNELKAKSALVTDLLEKEDLLKQQVADAEAAKSVAENHISVLQLELEQLRMDTAKNEAAEQNYTVANPAATYDSNQASVFTYTDYEELQQRLHITSEENEAHTLEVKSLRKEVEALRRKVTKLPECVAHIERLEKRNEKLQSANDTLREERMEEQAVLDSLRSMNLVYKKIAESRSFAADCTCSQQPEEADPQTLGVTVRDVLIDTNMKLEAELRELRATMDLPNSLSENAEEEVLEQALKRVASNSSNGSAASDASSSSGESVESVNERLSRKLQIVTEKYNLSKEMLRHTKVQWCAAVASQKALEECNKSAQDEISRLTHQLDYHIAALADADVDDKEKQIRALVDDEDSSKWAEETAPFPAPPGDLNSPLIRRFLDQWTTDKLKVMALTDWLHNSIRGTGRATPLRLVNLTSEIAAGFTQLLVPIMRERHGISVSIYRRDSVHVLSDLVLQTNHPSVTMQSYSTAASNDKKVLLTHPHDPEESSEPELDSASCRTRGSSGDSVLLKGETQFLYG
;
A
#
# COMPACT_ATOMS: atom_id res chain seq x y z
N MET A 1 -50.23 -18.36 82.30
CA MET A 1 -49.65 -17.15 81.70
C MET A 1 -48.15 -17.32 81.47
N ASP A 2 -47.46 -18.17 82.22
CA ASP A 2 -46.00 -18.40 82.10
C ASP A 2 -45.51 -19.08 80.79
N MET A 3 -46.40 -19.77 80.06
CA MET A 3 -46.03 -20.44 78.79
C MET A 3 -45.70 -19.45 77.66
N ASP A 4 -46.28 -18.24 77.68
CA ASP A 4 -46.08 -17.23 76.64
C ASP A 4 -44.71 -16.53 76.78
N GLU A 5 -44.22 -16.38 78.01
CA GLU A 5 -42.89 -15.80 78.29
C GLU A 5 -41.76 -16.72 77.85
N GLU A 6 -41.90 -18.03 78.05
CA GLU A 6 -40.92 -19.02 77.62
C GLU A 6 -40.82 -19.09 76.09
N GLU A 7 -41.96 -18.98 75.37
CA GLU A 7 -41.95 -18.93 73.91
C GLU A 7 -41.33 -17.63 73.38
N ALA A 8 -41.58 -16.50 74.04
CA ALA A 8 -40.95 -15.22 73.72
C ALA A 8 -39.42 -15.28 73.91
N LEU A 9 -38.94 -15.87 75.01
CA LEU A 9 -37.50 -16.08 75.24
C LEU A 9 -36.86 -16.99 74.19
N ARG A 10 -37.53 -18.08 73.78
CA ARG A 10 -37.05 -18.95 72.69
C ARG A 10 -37.00 -18.21 71.34
N LYS A 11 -37.99 -17.36 71.04
CA LYS A 11 -37.99 -16.52 69.83
C LYS A 11 -36.85 -15.50 69.87
N ALA A 12 -36.63 -14.83 71.00
CA ALA A 12 -35.53 -13.89 71.19
C ALA A 12 -34.16 -14.58 71.04
N ALA A 13 -33.98 -15.76 71.64
CA ALA A 13 -32.74 -16.53 71.50
C ALA A 13 -32.47 -16.95 70.05
N ARG A 14 -33.50 -17.39 69.30
CA ARG A 14 -33.37 -17.71 67.87
C ARG A 14 -33.02 -16.48 67.02
N ALA A 15 -33.65 -15.34 67.28
CA ALA A 15 -33.30 -14.09 66.62
C ALA A 15 -31.86 -13.66 66.94
N GLY A 16 -31.40 -13.87 68.18
CA GLY A 16 -30.01 -13.65 68.59
C GLY A 16 -29.02 -14.53 67.82
N ILE A 17 -29.31 -15.83 67.68
CA ILE A 17 -28.47 -16.76 66.89
C ILE A 17 -28.42 -16.33 65.42
N GLN A 18 -29.58 -16.03 64.81
CA GLN A 18 -29.64 -15.54 63.43
C GLN A 18 -28.84 -14.25 63.23
N LEU A 19 -28.87 -13.33 64.20
CA LEU A 19 -28.09 -12.09 64.15
C LEU A 19 -26.58 -12.36 64.27
N LEU A 20 -26.17 -13.34 65.07
CA LEU A 20 -24.76 -13.76 65.15
C LEU A 20 -24.29 -14.45 63.87
N GLU A 21 -25.13 -15.29 63.26
CA GLU A 21 -24.85 -15.91 61.96
C GLU A 21 -24.72 -14.86 60.85
N ALA A 22 -25.63 -13.88 60.83
CA ALA A 22 -25.56 -12.74 59.90
C ALA A 22 -24.30 -11.89 60.12
N ASN A 23 -23.93 -11.59 61.37
CA ASN A 23 -22.69 -10.89 61.69
C ASN A 23 -21.44 -11.70 61.29
N LYS A 24 -21.48 -13.03 61.43
CA LYS A 24 -20.38 -13.89 60.99
C LYS A 24 -20.25 -13.86 59.46
N ALA A 25 -21.35 -14.00 58.72
CA ALA A 25 -21.35 -13.90 57.27
C ALA A 25 -20.85 -12.53 56.79
N LEU A 26 -21.28 -11.44 57.43
CA LEU A 26 -20.80 -10.09 57.14
C LEU A 26 -19.29 -9.95 57.38
N ASN A 27 -18.77 -10.54 58.46
CA ASN A 27 -17.32 -10.53 58.72
C ASN A 27 -16.52 -11.32 57.68
N GLU A 28 -17.04 -12.46 57.21
CA GLU A 28 -16.44 -13.24 56.13
C GLU A 28 -16.41 -12.43 54.82
N GLU A 29 -17.49 -11.71 54.51
CA GLU A 29 -17.57 -10.80 53.35
C GLU A 29 -16.58 -9.63 53.47
N VAL A 30 -16.49 -9.00 54.64
CA VAL A 30 -15.52 -7.91 54.90
C VAL A 30 -14.08 -8.41 54.73
N LEU A 31 -13.77 -9.63 55.15
CA LEU A 31 -12.45 -10.23 54.93
C LEU A 31 -12.17 -10.49 53.45
N ALA A 32 -13.13 -11.07 52.72
CA ALA A 32 -12.99 -11.30 51.28
C ALA A 32 -12.80 -9.99 50.50
N LEU A 33 -13.53 -8.92 50.86
CA LEU A 33 -13.35 -7.59 50.26
C LEU A 33 -11.98 -6.99 50.58
N ARG A 34 -11.46 -7.17 51.80
CA ARG A 34 -10.10 -6.71 52.16
C ARG A 34 -9.01 -7.44 51.38
N GLU A 35 -9.17 -8.75 51.15
CA GLU A 35 -8.24 -9.52 50.30
C GLU A 35 -8.27 -9.02 48.86
N GLN A 36 -9.44 -8.73 48.30
CA GLN A 36 -9.57 -8.14 46.96
C GLN A 36 -8.91 -6.76 46.87
N VAL A 37 -9.12 -5.89 47.87
CA VAL A 37 -8.44 -4.58 47.94
C VAL A 37 -6.92 -4.76 47.96
N ALA A 38 -6.39 -5.70 48.74
CA ALA A 38 -4.95 -5.96 48.79
C ALA A 38 -4.37 -6.44 47.45
N VAL A 39 -5.12 -7.26 46.70
CA VAL A 39 -4.74 -7.67 45.33
C VAL A 39 -4.70 -6.46 44.39
N LEU A 40 -5.74 -5.64 44.40
CA LEU A 40 -5.82 -4.43 43.56
C LEU A 40 -4.72 -3.41 43.92
N GLU A 41 -4.41 -3.23 45.20
CA GLU A 41 -3.32 -2.38 45.67
C GLU A 41 -1.96 -2.87 45.18
N HIS A 42 -1.76 -4.19 45.08
CA HIS A 42 -0.55 -4.80 44.54
C HIS A 42 -0.45 -4.72 43.00
N GLU A 43 -1.56 -4.75 42.29
CA GLU A 43 -1.60 -4.61 40.82
C GLU A 43 -1.40 -3.17 40.35
N ARG A 44 -1.90 -2.19 41.11
CA ARG A 44 -1.79 -0.75 40.78
C ARG A 44 -0.37 -0.29 40.42
N PRO A 45 0.70 -0.56 41.20
CA PRO A 45 2.05 -0.14 40.84
C PRO A 45 2.59 -0.86 39.60
N LYS A 46 2.18 -2.10 39.33
CA LYS A 46 2.60 -2.84 38.12
C LYS A 46 2.01 -2.20 36.87
N LEU A 47 0.73 -1.83 36.91
CA LEU A 47 0.07 -1.13 35.82
C LEU A 47 0.67 0.24 35.59
N ARG A 48 1.01 0.98 36.65
CA ARG A 48 1.74 2.27 36.54
C ARG A 48 3.10 2.11 35.86
N ALA A 49 3.92 1.17 36.30
CA ALA A 49 5.21 0.91 35.69
C ALA A 49 5.08 0.48 34.21
N HIS A 50 4.02 -0.27 33.86
CA HIS A 50 3.76 -0.62 32.46
C HIS A 50 3.36 0.60 31.63
N LEU A 51 2.54 1.49 32.20
CA LEU A 51 2.12 2.73 31.55
C LEU A 51 3.31 3.67 31.33
N GLU A 52 4.18 3.87 32.33
CA GLU A 52 5.41 4.65 32.20
C GLU A 52 6.33 4.11 31.09
N LEU A 53 6.50 2.79 31.01
CA LEU A 53 7.29 2.16 29.95
C LEU A 53 6.68 2.44 28.56
N ARG A 54 5.34 2.38 28.44
CA ARG A 54 4.65 2.71 27.18
C ARG A 54 4.76 4.17 26.80
N GLU A 55 4.69 5.07 27.77
CA GLU A 55 4.91 6.51 27.54
C GLU A 55 6.33 6.79 27.05
N GLN A 56 7.34 6.13 27.64
CA GLN A 56 8.72 6.25 27.17
C GLN A 56 8.90 5.70 25.75
N GLU A 57 8.28 4.55 25.43
CA GLU A 57 8.28 4.00 24.07
C GLU A 57 7.64 4.97 23.07
N LEU A 58 6.50 5.57 23.42
CA LEU A 58 5.83 6.57 22.59
C LEU A 58 6.70 7.82 22.38
N ALA A 59 7.35 8.32 23.42
CA ALA A 59 8.27 9.44 23.33
C ALA A 59 9.44 9.15 22.38
N ASN A 60 10.03 7.96 22.48
CA ASN A 60 11.11 7.52 21.58
C ASN A 60 10.63 7.42 20.12
N VAL A 61 9.42 6.89 19.89
CA VAL A 61 8.82 6.79 18.55
C VAL A 61 8.54 8.18 17.96
N MET A 62 8.05 9.12 18.77
CA MET A 62 7.82 10.51 18.32
C MET A 62 9.13 11.21 17.92
N GLU A 63 10.20 11.05 18.68
CA GLU A 63 11.50 11.63 18.32
C GLU A 63 12.09 10.98 17.06
N ASN A 64 11.95 9.66 16.91
CA ASN A 64 12.32 8.98 15.67
C ASN A 64 11.53 9.49 14.46
N ARG A 65 10.21 9.70 14.60
CA ARG A 65 9.37 10.30 13.54
C ARG A 65 9.86 11.69 13.16
N LYS A 66 10.22 12.52 14.14
CA LYS A 66 10.76 13.87 13.91
C LYS A 66 12.11 13.82 13.16
N ASN A 67 13.01 12.92 13.55
CA ASN A 67 14.29 12.73 12.87
C ASN A 67 14.12 12.29 11.40
N LEU A 68 13.23 11.32 11.15
CA LEU A 68 12.91 10.87 9.80
C LEU A 68 12.27 11.98 8.94
N LEU A 69 11.42 12.83 9.52
CA LEU A 69 10.85 13.97 8.82
C LEU A 69 11.91 15.03 8.46
N MET A 70 12.89 15.27 9.34
CA MET A 70 14.02 16.16 9.04
C MET A 70 14.89 15.60 7.93
N GLU A 71 15.20 14.31 7.96
CA GLU A 71 15.98 13.62 6.90
C GLU A 71 15.25 13.65 5.56
N ALA A 72 13.94 13.35 5.53
CA ALA A 72 13.13 13.41 4.32
C ALA A 72 13.08 14.83 3.72
N SER A 73 12.98 15.86 4.57
CA SER A 73 13.05 17.27 4.14
C SER A 73 14.41 17.62 3.54
N ALA A 74 15.50 17.16 4.16
CA ALA A 74 16.85 17.36 3.66
C ALA A 74 17.06 16.70 2.28
N LEU A 75 16.64 15.44 2.12
CA LEU A 75 16.70 14.72 0.85
C LEU A 75 15.84 15.36 -0.24
N HIS A 76 14.65 15.88 0.11
CA HIS A 76 13.80 16.60 -0.82
C HIS A 76 14.47 17.89 -1.33
N ASN A 77 15.13 18.63 -0.45
CA ASN A 77 15.88 19.84 -0.83
C ASN A 77 17.09 19.49 -1.71
N GLU A 78 17.79 18.39 -1.44
CA GLU A 78 18.89 17.90 -2.29
C GLU A 78 18.39 17.48 -3.68
N LEU A 79 17.28 16.74 -3.75
CA LEU A 79 16.66 16.36 -5.01
C LEU A 79 16.24 17.59 -5.82
N LYS A 80 15.65 18.59 -5.17
CA LYS A 80 15.27 19.86 -5.80
C LYS A 80 16.50 20.60 -6.36
N ALA A 81 17.61 20.63 -5.62
CA ALA A 81 18.86 21.23 -6.08
C ALA A 81 19.45 20.47 -7.29
N LYS A 82 19.44 19.13 -7.28
CA LYS A 82 19.87 18.30 -8.41
C LYS A 82 18.97 18.48 -9.64
N SER A 83 17.66 18.57 -9.44
CA SER A 83 16.70 18.84 -10.52
C SER A 83 16.95 20.20 -11.19
N ALA A 84 17.26 21.22 -10.39
CA ALA A 84 17.65 22.54 -10.92
C ALA A 84 18.93 22.43 -11.76
N LEU A 85 19.96 21.73 -11.26
CA LEU A 85 21.20 21.51 -11.99
C LEU A 85 20.99 20.76 -13.33
N VAL A 86 20.12 19.74 -13.35
CA VAL A 86 19.79 19.03 -14.60
C VAL A 86 19.10 19.96 -15.60
N THR A 87 18.19 20.82 -15.12
CA THR A 87 17.52 21.81 -15.97
C THR A 87 18.53 22.79 -16.59
N ASP A 88 19.46 23.33 -15.78
CA ASP A 88 20.53 24.20 -16.25
C ASP A 88 21.46 23.51 -17.28
N LEU A 89 21.70 22.21 -17.13
CA LEU A 89 22.53 21.43 -18.07
C LEU A 89 21.80 21.19 -19.40
N LEU A 90 20.49 20.92 -19.36
CA LEU A 90 19.67 20.78 -20.56
C LEU A 90 19.59 22.10 -21.34
N GLU A 91 19.40 23.22 -20.65
CA GLU A 91 19.42 24.56 -21.28
C GLU A 91 20.76 24.86 -21.96
N LYS A 92 21.88 24.46 -21.34
CA LYS A 92 23.21 24.58 -21.95
C LYS A 92 23.39 23.66 -23.15
N GLU A 93 22.88 22.43 -23.09
CA GLU A 93 22.92 21.49 -24.21
C GLU A 93 22.16 22.05 -25.41
N ASP A 94 20.97 22.60 -25.19
CA ASP A 94 20.16 23.22 -26.23
C ASP A 94 20.84 24.46 -26.83
N LEU A 95 21.49 25.29 -26.00
CA LEU A 95 22.30 26.42 -26.48
C LEU A 95 23.46 25.94 -27.37
N LEU A 96 24.16 24.87 -26.98
CA LEU A 96 25.25 24.30 -27.77
C LEU A 96 24.74 23.69 -29.08
N LYS A 97 23.60 22.99 -29.07
CA LYS A 97 22.95 22.48 -30.29
C LYS A 97 22.61 23.62 -31.25
N GLN A 98 22.08 24.73 -30.73
CA GLN A 98 21.80 25.91 -31.54
C GLN A 98 23.08 26.49 -32.15
N GLN A 99 24.16 26.61 -31.37
CA GLN A 99 25.46 27.08 -31.89
C GLN A 99 26.04 26.17 -32.98
N VAL A 100 25.89 24.86 -32.84
CA VAL A 100 26.31 23.88 -33.86
C VAL A 100 25.49 24.06 -35.14
N ALA A 101 24.16 24.18 -35.03
CA ALA A 101 23.28 24.43 -36.17
C ALA A 101 23.62 25.74 -36.90
N ASP A 102 23.89 26.81 -36.15
CA ASP A 102 24.30 28.11 -36.70
C ASP A 102 25.67 28.01 -37.41
N ALA A 103 26.62 27.25 -36.85
CA ALA A 103 27.92 27.00 -37.46
C ALA A 103 27.82 26.15 -38.73
N GLU A 104 26.95 25.14 -38.75
CA GLU A 104 26.66 24.34 -39.94
C GLU A 104 26.01 25.18 -41.04
N ALA A 105 25.07 26.06 -40.69
CA ALA A 105 24.49 27.01 -41.61
C ALA A 105 25.56 27.96 -42.19
N ALA A 106 26.42 28.54 -41.35
CA ALA A 106 27.52 29.39 -41.79
C ALA A 106 28.50 28.65 -42.73
N LYS A 107 28.82 27.39 -42.41
CA LYS A 107 29.64 26.52 -43.26
C LYS A 107 28.99 26.32 -44.63
N SER A 108 27.69 26.03 -44.69
CA SER A 108 26.97 25.84 -45.97
C SER A 108 27.01 27.09 -46.84
N VAL A 109 26.90 28.29 -46.25
CA VAL A 109 27.03 29.57 -46.96
C VAL A 109 28.45 29.74 -47.51
N ALA A 110 29.48 29.40 -46.73
CA ALA A 110 30.87 29.46 -47.19
C ALA A 110 31.16 28.47 -48.33
N GLU A 111 30.66 27.23 -48.24
CA GLU A 111 30.78 26.22 -49.31
C GLU A 111 30.09 26.67 -50.61
N ASN A 112 28.91 27.29 -50.50
CA ASN A 112 28.24 27.90 -51.65
C ASN A 112 29.06 29.04 -52.26
N HIS A 113 29.67 29.91 -51.44
CA HIS A 113 30.52 31.00 -51.94
C HIS A 113 31.78 30.48 -52.64
N ILE A 114 32.42 29.45 -52.09
CA ILE A 114 33.57 28.77 -52.73
C ILE A 114 33.16 28.20 -54.08
N SER A 115 31.98 27.57 -54.18
CA SER A 115 31.47 27.00 -55.43
C SER A 115 31.23 28.08 -56.50
N VAL A 116 30.69 29.24 -56.11
CA VAL A 116 30.54 30.39 -57.02
C VAL A 116 31.89 30.89 -57.52
N LEU A 117 32.86 31.09 -56.62
CA LEU A 117 34.21 31.54 -56.99
C LEU A 117 34.94 30.54 -57.90
N GLN A 118 34.74 29.24 -57.70
CA GLN A 118 35.29 28.19 -58.57
C GLN A 118 34.73 28.29 -59.99
N LEU A 119 33.41 28.51 -60.13
CA LEU A 119 32.75 28.71 -61.42
C LEU A 119 33.25 29.98 -62.13
N GLU A 120 33.42 31.09 -61.39
CA GLU A 120 33.98 32.33 -61.93
C GLU A 120 35.41 32.15 -62.43
N LEU A 121 36.25 31.42 -61.68
CA LEU A 121 37.61 31.07 -62.08
C LEU A 121 37.65 30.21 -63.34
N GLU A 122 36.75 29.23 -63.44
CA GLU A 122 36.65 28.35 -64.60
C GLU A 122 36.15 29.11 -65.84
N GLN A 123 35.20 30.03 -65.67
CA GLN A 123 34.74 30.94 -66.72
C GLN A 123 35.89 31.85 -67.20
N LEU A 124 36.64 32.47 -66.29
CA LEU A 124 37.81 33.28 -66.61
C LEU A 124 38.87 32.49 -67.38
N ARG A 125 39.11 31.22 -67.02
CA ARG A 125 40.00 30.31 -67.77
C ARG A 125 39.50 30.04 -69.19
N MET A 126 38.20 29.80 -69.36
CA MET A 126 37.62 29.62 -70.69
C MET A 126 37.72 30.90 -71.54
N ASP A 127 37.51 32.07 -70.94
CA ASP A 127 37.59 33.34 -71.65
C ASP A 127 39.03 33.73 -72.00
N THR A 128 40.01 33.42 -71.14
CA THR A 128 41.44 33.56 -71.47
C THR A 128 41.86 32.60 -72.58
N ALA A 129 41.45 31.34 -72.55
CA ALA A 129 41.72 30.38 -73.63
C ALA A 129 41.11 30.82 -74.98
N LYS A 130 39.93 31.45 -74.97
CA LYS A 130 39.32 32.03 -76.18
C LYS A 130 40.09 33.25 -76.69
N ASN A 131 40.61 34.10 -75.80
CA ASN A 131 41.46 35.23 -76.19
C ASN A 131 42.81 34.77 -76.74
N GLU A 132 43.43 33.75 -76.14
CA GLU A 132 44.65 33.11 -76.68
C GLU A 132 44.41 32.47 -78.06
N ALA A 133 43.20 31.97 -78.33
CA ALA A 133 42.83 31.44 -79.65
C ALA A 133 42.57 32.55 -80.70
N ALA A 134 42.26 33.78 -80.29
CA ALA A 134 42.06 34.93 -81.17
C ALA A 134 43.38 35.68 -81.49
N GLU A 135 44.41 35.56 -80.65
CA GLU A 135 45.76 36.09 -80.87
C GLU A 135 46.73 35.02 -81.42
N GLN A 136 46.40 34.43 -82.57
CA GLN A 136 47.39 33.72 -83.39
C GLN A 136 48.32 34.73 -84.09
N ASN A 137 49.20 35.39 -83.32
CA ASN A 137 50.44 35.98 -83.85
C ASN A 137 51.43 36.49 -82.79
N TYR A 138 51.46 35.94 -81.57
CA TYR A 138 52.64 36.12 -80.72
C TYR A 138 53.06 34.81 -80.06
N THR A 139 54.36 34.58 -80.16
CA THR A 139 55.12 33.41 -79.77
C THR A 139 54.94 33.06 -78.29
N VAL A 140 54.49 31.82 -78.07
CA VAL A 140 54.54 31.13 -76.78
C VAL A 140 55.99 31.07 -76.29
N ALA A 141 56.34 31.92 -75.33
CA ALA A 141 57.59 31.83 -74.61
C ALA A 141 57.48 30.70 -73.59
N ASN A 142 58.18 29.61 -73.91
CA ASN A 142 58.45 28.49 -73.01
C ASN A 142 59.19 28.98 -71.75
N PRO A 143 58.60 28.93 -70.54
CA PRO A 143 59.27 29.37 -69.31
C PRO A 143 60.46 28.47 -68.91
N ALA A 144 60.62 27.31 -69.55
CA ALA A 144 61.68 26.35 -69.25
C ALA A 144 62.92 26.48 -70.17
N ALA A 145 62.96 27.45 -71.09
CA ALA A 145 64.05 27.59 -72.07
C ALA A 145 64.94 28.84 -71.90
N THR A 146 64.74 29.65 -70.87
CA THR A 146 65.68 30.72 -70.47
C THR A 146 66.43 30.32 -69.20
N TYR A 147 67.05 29.15 -69.22
CA TYR A 147 68.20 28.89 -68.34
C TYR A 147 69.43 29.48 -69.04
N ASP A 148 69.56 30.80 -68.93
CA ASP A 148 70.79 31.51 -69.33
C ASP A 148 71.90 31.08 -68.37
N SER A 149 72.79 30.22 -68.88
CA SER A 149 73.97 29.73 -68.17
C SER A 149 74.93 30.85 -67.72
N ASN A 150 74.70 32.11 -68.14
CA ASN A 150 75.46 33.29 -67.72
C ASN A 150 74.69 34.24 -66.79
N GLN A 151 73.43 33.93 -66.49
CA GLN A 151 72.74 34.38 -65.26
C GLN A 151 72.79 33.27 -64.20
N ALA A 152 73.94 32.57 -64.13
CA ALA A 152 74.47 32.07 -62.87
C ALA A 152 74.68 33.29 -61.95
N SER A 153 73.54 33.83 -61.51
CA SER A 153 73.37 34.85 -60.50
C SER A 153 74.27 34.43 -59.37
N VAL A 154 75.30 35.23 -59.18
CA VAL A 154 76.22 35.22 -58.07
C VAL A 154 75.40 34.86 -56.83
N PHE A 155 75.50 33.61 -56.38
CA PHE A 155 74.98 33.22 -55.08
C PHE A 155 75.88 33.97 -54.11
N THR A 156 75.41 35.16 -53.74
CA THR A 156 76.21 36.07 -52.94
C THR A 156 76.34 35.46 -51.56
N TYR A 157 77.41 35.81 -50.85
CA TYR A 157 77.59 35.37 -49.47
C TYR A 157 76.36 35.72 -48.59
N THR A 158 75.66 36.82 -48.91
CA THR A 158 74.38 37.21 -48.28
C THR A 158 73.22 36.22 -48.56
N ASP A 159 73.11 35.65 -49.76
CA ASP A 159 72.07 34.64 -50.07
C ASP A 159 72.33 33.34 -49.30
N TYR A 160 73.61 33.00 -49.08
CA TYR A 160 74.01 31.87 -48.25
C TYR A 160 73.66 32.10 -46.77
N GLU A 161 73.90 33.30 -46.25
CA GLU A 161 73.51 33.67 -44.87
C GLU A 161 71.99 33.66 -44.70
N GLU A 162 71.21 34.18 -45.66
CA GLU A 162 69.75 34.10 -45.62
C GLU A 162 69.23 32.65 -45.64
N LEU A 163 69.81 31.80 -46.48
CA LEU A 163 69.46 30.38 -46.53
C LEU A 163 69.80 29.68 -45.21
N GLN A 164 70.97 29.97 -44.64
CA GLN A 164 71.40 29.41 -43.36
C GLN A 164 70.51 29.90 -42.20
N GLN A 165 70.08 31.16 -42.24
CA GLN A 165 69.13 31.72 -41.27
C GLN A 165 67.73 31.09 -41.42
N ARG A 166 67.22 30.91 -42.64
CA ARG A 166 65.96 30.17 -42.87
C ARG A 166 66.04 28.73 -42.41
N LEU A 167 67.16 28.04 -42.65
CA LEU A 167 67.39 26.68 -42.16
C LEU A 167 67.41 26.65 -40.63
N HIS A 168 67.99 27.66 -39.98
CA HIS A 168 68.01 27.76 -38.52
C HIS A 168 66.61 28.01 -37.95
N ILE A 169 65.86 28.96 -38.50
CA ILE A 169 64.47 29.26 -38.11
C ILE A 169 63.58 28.01 -38.27
N THR A 170 63.65 27.34 -39.42
CA THR A 170 62.88 26.10 -39.65
C THR A 170 63.32 24.96 -38.73
N SER A 171 64.59 24.91 -38.31
CA SER A 171 65.06 23.97 -37.28
C SER A 171 64.45 24.27 -35.91
N GLU A 172 64.40 25.53 -35.49
CA GLU A 172 63.78 25.97 -34.23
C GLU A 172 62.27 25.73 -34.23
N GLU A 173 61.58 26.02 -35.33
CA GLU A 173 60.16 25.73 -35.53
C GLU A 173 59.87 24.22 -35.44
N ASN A 174 60.71 23.39 -36.06
CA ASN A 174 60.58 21.94 -35.95
C ASN A 174 60.82 21.43 -34.52
N GLU A 175 61.73 22.04 -33.77
CA GLU A 175 61.93 21.71 -32.35
C GLU A 175 60.71 22.10 -31.52
N ALA A 176 60.14 23.30 -31.75
CA ALA A 176 58.93 23.76 -31.10
C ALA A 176 57.73 22.83 -31.39
N HIS A 177 57.52 22.44 -32.66
CA HIS A 177 56.50 21.46 -33.03
C HIS A 177 56.74 20.09 -32.41
N THR A 178 57.99 19.66 -32.28
CA THR A 178 58.31 18.38 -31.61
C THR A 178 57.94 18.42 -30.12
N LEU A 179 58.14 19.55 -29.45
CA LEU A 179 57.73 19.75 -28.05
C LEU A 179 56.21 19.81 -27.92
N GLU A 180 55.51 20.49 -28.84
CA GLU A 180 54.05 20.52 -28.90
C GLU A 180 53.46 19.12 -29.07
N VAL A 181 53.96 18.34 -30.02
CA VAL A 181 53.54 16.94 -30.23
C VAL A 181 53.80 16.08 -28.99
N LYS A 182 54.92 16.28 -28.28
CA LYS A 182 55.18 15.60 -27.00
C LYS A 182 54.18 16.00 -25.91
N SER A 183 53.78 17.27 -25.85
CA SER A 183 52.76 17.75 -24.91
C SER A 183 51.39 17.12 -25.22
N LEU A 184 50.96 17.16 -26.48
CA LEU A 184 49.70 16.57 -26.93
C LEU A 184 49.66 15.07 -26.67
N ARG A 185 50.76 14.34 -26.84
CA ARG A 185 50.83 12.91 -26.48
C ARG A 185 50.59 12.67 -24.98
N LYS A 186 51.16 13.51 -24.11
CA LYS A 186 50.93 13.42 -22.66
C LYS A 186 49.48 13.71 -22.30
N GLU A 187 48.84 14.67 -22.96
CA GLU A 187 47.41 14.98 -22.79
C GLU A 187 46.53 13.82 -23.25
N VAL A 188 46.82 13.21 -24.40
CA VAL A 188 46.12 12.01 -24.90
C VAL A 188 46.27 10.85 -23.92
N GLU A 189 47.45 10.62 -23.35
CA GLU A 189 47.66 9.59 -22.32
C GLU A 189 46.92 9.91 -21.00
N ALA A 190 46.85 11.17 -20.61
CA ALA A 190 46.05 11.59 -19.46
C ALA A 190 44.55 11.37 -19.70
N LEU A 191 44.06 11.68 -20.90
CA LEU A 191 42.68 11.41 -21.32
C LEU A 191 42.39 9.91 -21.35
N ARG A 192 43.29 9.07 -21.91
CA ARG A 192 43.13 7.61 -21.88
C ARG A 192 43.00 7.07 -20.46
N ARG A 193 43.81 7.58 -19.52
CA ARG A 193 43.70 7.21 -18.08
C ARG A 193 42.38 7.64 -17.44
N LYS A 194 41.78 8.74 -17.89
CA LYS A 194 40.44 9.16 -17.46
C LYS A 194 39.36 8.27 -18.08
N VAL A 195 39.47 7.95 -19.37
CA VAL A 195 38.56 7.04 -20.08
C VAL A 195 38.55 5.66 -19.44
N THR A 196 39.69 5.13 -19.00
CA THR A 196 39.72 3.83 -18.30
C THR A 196 39.00 3.83 -16.95
N LYS A 197 38.83 4.99 -16.31
CA LYS A 197 38.08 5.15 -15.04
C LYS A 197 36.59 5.40 -15.25
N LEU A 198 36.18 5.81 -16.46
CA LEU A 198 34.80 6.14 -16.79
C LEU A 198 33.83 4.97 -16.48
N PRO A 199 34.13 3.70 -16.79
CA PRO A 199 33.23 2.59 -16.47
C PRO A 199 32.99 2.40 -14.96
N GLU A 200 34.00 2.66 -14.12
CA GLU A 200 33.84 2.58 -12.66
C GLU A 200 32.93 3.70 -12.14
N CYS A 201 33.07 4.91 -12.69
CA CYS A 201 32.17 6.03 -12.39
C CYS A 201 30.73 5.73 -12.85
N VAL A 202 30.53 5.17 -14.04
CA VAL A 202 29.21 4.78 -14.55
C VAL A 202 28.59 3.70 -13.66
N ALA A 203 29.33 2.65 -13.31
CA ALA A 203 28.86 1.60 -12.39
C ALA A 203 28.58 2.13 -10.96
N HIS A 204 29.26 3.21 -10.54
CA HIS A 204 28.93 3.87 -9.29
C HIS A 204 27.62 4.67 -9.38
N ILE A 205 27.41 5.39 -10.48
CA ILE A 205 26.18 6.13 -10.76
C ILE A 205 24.98 5.17 -10.81
N GLU A 206 25.07 4.07 -11.56
CA GLU A 206 23.99 3.06 -11.63
C GLU A 206 23.62 2.48 -10.26
N ARG A 207 24.61 2.24 -9.39
CA ARG A 207 24.36 1.78 -8.01
C ARG A 207 23.66 2.84 -7.16
N LEU A 208 24.00 4.12 -7.35
CA LEU A 208 23.34 5.22 -6.66
C LEU A 208 21.91 5.42 -7.19
N GLU A 209 21.70 5.35 -8.49
CA GLU A 209 20.37 5.41 -9.12
C GLU A 209 19.47 4.29 -8.60
N LYS A 210 19.94 3.04 -8.59
CA LYS A 210 19.18 1.90 -8.03
C LYS A 210 18.88 2.06 -6.53
N ARG A 211 19.78 2.68 -5.76
CA ARG A 211 19.51 3.01 -4.34
C ARG A 211 18.47 4.13 -4.24
N ASN A 212 18.53 5.11 -5.13
CA ASN A 212 17.60 6.22 -5.19
C ASN A 212 16.18 5.75 -5.56
N GLU A 213 16.04 4.86 -6.55
CA GLU A 213 14.76 4.20 -6.90
C GLU A 213 14.15 3.47 -5.70
N LYS A 214 14.97 2.72 -4.94
CA LYS A 214 14.51 2.06 -3.72
C LYS A 214 14.02 3.05 -2.67
N LEU A 215 14.77 4.13 -2.45
CA LEU A 215 14.37 5.19 -1.52
C LEU A 215 13.09 5.89 -2.00
N GLN A 216 12.94 6.12 -3.30
CA GLN A 216 11.74 6.69 -3.90
C GLN A 216 10.53 5.78 -3.66
N SER A 217 10.66 4.48 -3.94
CA SER A 217 9.58 3.50 -3.68
C SER A 217 9.18 3.44 -2.20
N ALA A 218 10.15 3.54 -1.28
CA ALA A 218 9.87 3.59 0.15
C ALA A 218 9.19 4.91 0.57
N ASN A 219 9.56 6.04 -0.05
CA ASN A 219 8.94 7.33 0.20
C ASN A 219 7.48 7.38 -0.31
N ASP A 220 7.23 6.80 -1.49
CA ASP A 220 5.89 6.67 -2.05
C ASP A 220 5.01 5.79 -1.15
N THR A 221 5.57 4.69 -0.61
CA THR A 221 4.88 3.85 0.39
C THR A 221 4.55 4.63 1.67
N LEU A 222 5.51 5.39 2.22
CA LEU A 222 5.26 6.23 3.40
C LEU A 222 4.25 7.35 3.14
N ARG A 223 4.17 7.88 1.91
CA ARG A 223 3.13 8.84 1.51
C ARG A 223 1.76 8.19 1.48
N GLU A 224 1.64 6.97 0.96
CA GLU A 224 0.40 6.18 0.97
C GLU A 224 -0.06 5.96 2.42
N GLU A 225 0.81 5.47 3.31
CA GLU A 225 0.53 5.29 4.74
C GLU A 225 0.08 6.60 5.43
N ARG A 226 0.68 7.73 5.08
CA ARG A 226 0.29 9.04 5.64
C ARG A 226 -1.06 9.52 5.12
N MET A 227 -1.39 9.26 3.86
CA MET A 227 -2.72 9.55 3.32
C MET A 227 -3.79 8.68 3.99
N GLU A 228 -3.48 7.40 4.25
CA GLU A 228 -4.34 6.49 5.01
C GLU A 228 -4.53 6.96 6.46
N GLU A 229 -3.46 7.36 7.17
CA GLU A 229 -3.54 7.94 8.53
C GLU A 229 -4.46 9.18 8.55
N GLN A 230 -4.33 10.05 7.55
CA GLN A 230 -5.17 11.24 7.40
C GLN A 230 -6.64 10.88 7.14
N ALA A 231 -6.92 9.91 6.27
CA ALA A 231 -8.26 9.43 5.98
C ALA A 231 -8.94 8.83 7.23
N VAL A 232 -8.20 8.06 8.03
CA VAL A 232 -8.69 7.51 9.31
C VAL A 232 -9.01 8.63 10.30
N LEU A 233 -8.15 9.64 10.43
CA LEU A 233 -8.40 10.80 11.29
C LEU A 233 -9.65 11.57 10.87
N ASP A 234 -9.88 11.76 9.58
CA ASP A 234 -11.06 12.46 9.08
C ASP A 234 -12.34 11.62 9.25
N SER A 235 -12.25 10.31 9.10
CA SER A 235 -13.34 9.37 9.44
C SER A 235 -13.70 9.41 10.93
N LEU A 236 -12.70 9.40 11.82
CA LEU A 236 -12.88 9.56 13.27
C LEU A 236 -13.51 10.91 13.63
N ARG A 237 -13.10 12.00 12.98
CA ARG A 237 -13.72 13.33 13.17
C ARG A 237 -15.19 13.33 12.74
N SER A 238 -15.50 12.73 11.59
CA SER A 238 -16.87 12.57 11.10
C SER A 238 -17.73 11.76 12.07
N MET A 239 -17.21 10.62 12.56
CA MET A 239 -17.89 9.77 13.53
C MET A 239 -18.15 10.50 14.86
N ASN A 240 -17.16 11.23 15.39
CA ASN A 240 -17.33 12.06 16.58
C ASN A 240 -18.40 13.14 16.39
N LEU A 241 -18.49 13.74 15.19
CA LEU A 241 -19.53 14.70 14.86
C LEU A 241 -20.92 14.06 14.86
N VAL A 242 -21.06 12.83 14.36
CA VAL A 242 -22.32 12.06 14.41
C VAL A 242 -22.70 11.76 15.86
N TYR A 243 -21.78 11.27 16.69
CA TYR A 243 -22.05 11.05 18.12
C TYR A 243 -22.45 12.33 18.85
N LYS A 244 -21.79 13.45 18.54
CA LYS A 244 -22.16 14.76 19.06
C LYS A 244 -23.59 15.14 18.66
N LYS A 245 -23.98 14.98 17.38
CA LYS A 245 -25.36 15.22 16.93
C LYS A 245 -26.37 14.30 17.61
N ILE A 246 -26.03 13.02 17.84
CA ILE A 246 -26.91 12.09 18.56
C ILE A 246 -27.08 12.53 20.02
N ALA A 247 -26.00 12.98 20.67
CA ALA A 247 -26.05 13.51 22.02
C ALA A 247 -26.89 14.80 22.09
N GLU A 248 -26.73 15.70 21.13
CA GLU A 248 -27.48 16.97 21.05
C GLU A 248 -28.96 16.79 20.65
N SER A 249 -29.29 15.78 19.84
CA SER A 249 -30.66 15.50 19.40
C SER A 249 -31.50 14.72 20.40
N ARG A 250 -30.87 14.11 21.43
CA ARG A 250 -31.61 13.51 22.55
C ARG A 250 -32.14 14.62 23.45
N SER A 251 -33.37 15.06 23.17
CA SER A 251 -34.20 15.92 24.01
C SER A 251 -34.67 15.25 25.30
N PHE A 252 -33.80 14.52 26.00
CA PHE A 252 -34.13 13.85 27.26
C PHE A 252 -33.96 14.75 28.49
N ALA A 253 -33.48 15.99 28.33
CA ALA A 253 -33.27 16.92 29.44
C ALA A 253 -34.41 17.94 29.64
N ALA A 254 -35.39 18.05 28.72
CA ALA A 254 -36.42 19.09 28.80
C ALA A 254 -37.66 18.70 29.63
N ASP A 255 -37.99 17.42 29.75
CA ASP A 255 -39.29 16.99 30.31
C ASP A 255 -39.20 16.22 31.64
N CYS A 256 -38.03 16.15 32.28
CA CYS A 256 -37.92 15.58 33.62
C CYS A 256 -38.41 16.60 34.67
N THR A 257 -39.74 16.71 34.77
CA THR A 257 -40.48 17.45 35.80
C THR A 257 -40.37 16.74 37.15
N CYS A 258 -39.17 16.67 37.72
CA CYS A 258 -38.98 16.38 39.13
C CYS A 258 -38.86 17.71 39.88
N SER A 259 -40.00 18.18 40.36
CA SER A 259 -40.12 19.26 41.31
C SER A 259 -39.34 18.95 42.60
N GLN A 260 -38.21 19.62 42.84
CA GLN A 260 -37.75 19.95 44.18
C GLN A 260 -36.65 21.03 44.16
N GLN A 261 -37.02 22.16 44.77
CA GLN A 261 -36.24 23.24 45.37
C GLN A 261 -35.20 24.02 44.53
N PRO A 262 -35.34 25.36 44.48
CA PRO A 262 -34.30 26.25 43.97
C PRO A 262 -33.29 26.50 45.09
N GLU A 263 -32.17 25.79 45.06
CA GLU A 263 -30.96 26.25 45.73
C GLU A 263 -30.10 26.91 44.66
N GLU A 264 -29.91 28.22 44.79
CA GLU A 264 -29.04 29.05 43.96
C GLU A 264 -27.59 28.55 44.06
N ALA A 265 -27.24 27.56 43.26
CA ALA A 265 -25.87 27.19 42.97
C ALA A 265 -25.49 27.75 41.60
N ASP A 266 -24.58 28.72 41.67
CA ASP A 266 -23.90 29.44 40.60
C ASP A 266 -23.68 28.62 39.30
N PRO A 267 -24.22 29.04 38.13
CA PRO A 267 -24.19 28.26 36.89
C PRO A 267 -22.81 28.16 36.21
N GLN A 268 -21.72 28.57 36.87
CA GLN A 268 -20.34 28.45 36.37
C GLN A 268 -19.65 27.12 36.73
N THR A 269 -20.31 26.19 37.42
CA THR A 269 -19.67 24.94 37.91
C THR A 269 -20.10 23.64 37.22
N LEU A 270 -21.01 23.69 36.24
CA LEU A 270 -21.47 22.50 35.53
C LEU A 270 -20.89 22.43 34.11
N GLY A 271 -19.66 21.95 34.02
CA GLY A 271 -19.02 21.68 32.74
C GLY A 271 -17.57 21.23 32.80
N VAL A 272 -17.15 20.50 33.85
CA VAL A 272 -15.85 19.82 33.81
C VAL A 272 -16.02 18.58 32.95
N THR A 273 -15.76 18.72 31.66
CA THR A 273 -15.79 17.58 30.74
C THR A 273 -14.62 16.65 31.05
N VAL A 274 -14.71 15.37 30.68
CA VAL A 274 -13.59 14.41 30.81
C VAL A 274 -12.31 14.95 30.15
N ARG A 275 -12.47 15.78 29.10
CA ARG A 275 -11.37 16.49 28.46
C ARG A 275 -10.73 17.53 29.38
N ASP A 276 -11.51 18.27 30.17
CA ASP A 276 -10.99 19.25 31.11
C ASP A 276 -10.27 18.57 32.28
N VAL A 277 -10.79 17.43 32.77
CA VAL A 277 -10.09 16.59 33.76
C VAL A 277 -8.76 16.07 33.20
N LEU A 278 -8.73 15.65 31.94
CA LEU A 278 -7.51 15.18 31.27
C LEU A 278 -6.50 16.31 31.04
N ILE A 279 -6.95 17.51 30.67
CA ILE A 279 -6.07 18.67 30.50
C ILE A 279 -5.48 19.09 31.85
N ASP A 280 -6.30 19.16 32.90
CA ASP A 280 -5.87 19.60 34.22
C ASP A 280 -4.92 18.58 34.88
N THR A 281 -5.19 17.28 34.70
CA THR A 281 -4.27 16.21 35.15
C THR A 281 -2.96 16.20 34.36
N ASN A 282 -2.98 16.47 33.05
CA ASN A 282 -1.77 16.53 32.25
C ASN A 282 -0.93 17.78 32.59
N MET A 283 -1.56 18.93 32.82
CA MET A 283 -0.87 20.12 33.33
C MET A 283 -0.22 19.89 34.69
N LYS A 284 -0.88 19.14 35.57
CA LYS A 284 -0.36 18.79 36.89
C LYS A 284 0.83 17.84 36.81
N LEU A 285 0.76 16.82 35.94
CA LEU A 285 1.88 15.92 35.67
C LEU A 285 3.08 16.63 35.05
N GLU A 286 2.86 17.57 34.12
CA GLU A 286 3.94 18.39 33.59
C GLU A 286 4.59 19.28 34.65
N ALA A 287 3.82 19.79 35.61
CA ALA A 287 4.34 20.57 36.72
C ALA A 287 5.19 19.72 37.67
N GLU A 288 4.72 18.52 38.02
CA GLU A 288 5.47 17.55 38.83
C GLU A 288 6.73 17.06 38.11
N LEU A 289 6.69 16.84 36.80
CA LEU A 289 7.88 16.51 36.00
C LEU A 289 8.88 17.65 35.92
N ARG A 290 8.43 18.91 35.85
CA ARG A 290 9.31 20.08 35.94
C ARG A 290 9.96 20.19 37.31
N GLU A 291 9.23 19.88 38.39
CA GLU A 291 9.76 19.85 39.76
C GLU A 291 10.74 18.69 39.97
N LEU A 292 10.45 17.51 39.41
CA LEU A 292 11.36 16.35 39.42
C LEU A 292 12.63 16.61 38.61
N ARG A 293 12.54 17.26 37.45
CA ARG A 293 13.72 17.69 36.70
C ARG A 293 14.53 18.75 37.45
N ALA A 294 13.87 19.73 38.07
CA ALA A 294 14.54 20.75 38.87
C ALA A 294 15.22 20.17 40.14
N THR A 295 14.70 19.07 40.68
CA THR A 295 15.31 18.34 41.82
C THR A 295 16.37 17.34 41.37
N MET A 296 16.30 16.82 40.14
CA MET A 296 17.35 15.98 39.53
C MET A 296 18.50 16.78 38.91
N ASP A 297 18.28 18.05 38.54
CA ASP A 297 19.33 19.02 38.19
C ASP A 297 20.09 19.51 39.44
N LEU A 298 20.20 18.67 40.47
CA LEU A 298 21.29 18.76 41.43
C LEU A 298 22.61 18.59 40.66
N PRO A 299 23.65 19.40 40.93
CA PRO A 299 24.79 19.52 40.04
C PRO A 299 25.60 18.21 40.00
N ASN A 300 25.33 17.37 39.00
CA ASN A 300 26.16 16.26 38.57
C ASN A 300 27.40 16.78 37.81
N SER A 301 28.21 17.58 38.51
CA SER A 301 29.55 17.95 38.07
C SER A 301 30.59 16.90 38.47
N LEU A 302 30.31 15.61 38.24
CA LEU A 302 31.26 14.51 38.46
C LEU A 302 31.23 13.53 37.27
N SER A 303 31.93 13.94 36.21
CA SER A 303 32.76 13.11 35.33
C SER A 303 32.24 11.68 35.02
N GLU A 304 31.30 11.58 34.07
CA GLU A 304 30.84 10.32 33.46
C GLU A 304 31.98 9.48 32.83
N ASN A 305 33.16 10.06 32.58
CA ASN A 305 34.28 9.33 31.97
C ASN A 305 35.00 8.35 32.92
N ALA A 306 34.73 8.39 34.23
CA ALA A 306 35.44 7.54 35.20
C ALA A 306 34.72 6.21 35.50
N GLU A 307 33.39 6.15 35.37
CA GLU A 307 32.63 4.95 35.71
C GLU A 307 32.59 3.93 34.56
N GLU A 308 32.62 4.40 33.31
CA GLU A 308 32.67 3.53 32.13
C GLU A 308 34.02 2.78 32.02
N GLU A 309 35.13 3.44 32.37
CA GLU A 309 36.47 2.85 32.34
C GLU A 309 36.69 1.79 33.45
N VAL A 310 36.02 1.96 34.60
CA VAL A 310 36.07 0.99 35.72
C VAL A 310 35.24 -0.26 35.40
N LEU A 311 34.11 -0.12 34.72
CA LEU A 311 33.31 -1.28 34.28
C LEU A 311 34.02 -2.09 33.19
N GLU A 312 34.70 -1.42 32.25
CA GLU A 312 35.49 -2.10 31.21
C GLU A 312 36.69 -2.86 31.79
N GLN A 313 37.38 -2.30 32.80
CA GLN A 313 38.47 -3.00 33.48
C GLN A 313 38.01 -4.19 34.34
N ALA A 314 36.79 -4.16 34.89
CA ALA A 314 36.23 -5.27 35.64
C ALA A 314 35.89 -6.46 34.72
N LEU A 315 35.28 -6.21 33.56
CA LEU A 315 34.98 -7.24 32.56
C LEU A 315 36.24 -7.87 31.94
N LYS A 316 37.31 -7.08 31.77
CA LYS A 316 38.60 -7.58 31.27
C LYS A 316 39.34 -8.49 32.27
N ARG A 317 39.15 -8.28 33.58
CA ARG A 317 39.73 -9.15 34.61
C ARG A 317 39.00 -10.49 34.75
N VAL A 318 37.68 -10.53 34.51
CA VAL A 318 36.92 -11.79 34.58
C VAL A 318 37.23 -12.73 33.41
N ALA A 319 37.56 -12.20 32.23
CA ALA A 319 37.92 -13.01 31.06
C ALA A 319 39.32 -13.65 31.14
N SER A 320 40.18 -13.23 32.10
CA SER A 320 41.59 -13.65 32.16
C SER A 320 41.92 -14.69 33.24
N ASN A 321 40.98 -15.06 34.11
CA ASN A 321 41.25 -15.92 35.27
C ASN A 321 40.78 -17.38 35.09
N SER A 322 41.03 -17.97 33.91
CA SER A 322 40.85 -19.40 33.67
C SER A 322 42.19 -20.07 33.33
N SER A 323 43.12 -20.12 34.29
CA SER A 323 44.21 -21.10 34.29
C SER A 323 44.94 -21.17 35.63
N ASN A 324 44.90 -22.36 36.23
CA ASN A 324 45.80 -22.93 37.24
C ASN A 324 45.95 -22.29 38.63
N GLY A 325 45.79 -23.15 39.65
CA GLY A 325 46.75 -23.22 40.75
C GLY A 325 46.16 -23.25 42.16
N SER A 326 46.30 -24.41 42.81
CA SER A 326 46.16 -24.64 44.25
C SER A 326 46.82 -23.56 45.12
N ALA A 327 46.21 -23.25 46.28
CA ALA A 327 46.73 -23.69 47.58
C ALA A 327 45.84 -23.19 48.73
N ALA A 328 45.78 -24.03 49.76
CA ALA A 328 45.01 -23.90 50.98
C ALA A 328 45.24 -22.58 51.73
N SER A 329 44.20 -22.11 52.41
CA SER A 329 44.30 -21.52 53.74
C SER A 329 42.95 -21.61 54.43
N ASP A 330 42.96 -22.25 55.59
CA ASP A 330 41.87 -22.28 56.56
C ASP A 330 41.55 -20.86 57.06
N ALA A 331 40.25 -20.63 57.28
CA ALA A 331 39.67 -19.95 58.45
C ALA A 331 38.43 -19.13 58.08
N SER A 332 37.38 -19.42 58.85
CA SER A 332 36.23 -18.59 59.21
C SER A 332 34.89 -19.06 58.64
N SER A 333 34.25 -19.88 59.46
CA SER A 333 32.81 -20.15 59.51
C SER A 333 32.02 -18.84 59.46
N SER A 334 31.55 -18.48 58.28
CA SER A 334 30.44 -17.55 58.10
C SER A 334 29.43 -18.24 57.19
N SER A 335 28.19 -18.31 57.68
CA SER A 335 27.01 -18.93 57.08
C SER A 335 26.92 -18.72 55.57
N GLY A 336 27.53 -19.63 54.81
CA GLY A 336 27.56 -19.60 53.36
C GLY A 336 26.26 -20.13 52.80
N GLU A 337 25.35 -19.23 52.44
CA GLU A 337 24.48 -19.51 51.29
C GLU A 337 25.41 -19.84 50.13
N SER A 338 25.49 -21.13 49.77
CA SER A 338 26.33 -21.63 48.68
C SER A 338 26.11 -20.75 47.45
N VAL A 339 27.20 -20.17 46.94
CA VAL A 339 27.23 -19.31 45.73
C VAL A 339 26.53 -19.98 44.54
N GLU A 340 26.49 -21.30 44.55
CA GLU A 340 25.77 -22.16 43.59
C GLU A 340 24.25 -21.91 43.60
N SER A 341 23.65 -21.70 44.78
CA SER A 341 22.21 -21.40 44.92
C SER A 341 21.82 -20.02 44.38
N VAL A 342 22.73 -19.05 44.49
CA VAL A 342 22.53 -17.70 43.94
C VAL A 342 22.61 -17.75 42.41
N ASN A 343 23.55 -18.52 41.87
CA ASN A 343 23.74 -18.66 40.43
C ASN A 343 22.56 -19.41 39.76
N GLU A 344 22.02 -20.45 40.41
CA GLU A 344 20.79 -21.11 39.95
C GLU A 344 19.58 -20.16 39.97
N ARG A 345 19.47 -19.32 41.00
CA ARG A 345 18.38 -18.34 41.11
C ARG A 345 18.46 -17.29 40.02
N LEU A 346 19.67 -16.84 39.68
CA LEU A 346 19.92 -15.87 38.63
C LEU A 346 19.67 -16.48 37.24
N SER A 347 20.09 -17.72 37.03
CA SER A 347 19.81 -18.48 35.80
C SER A 347 18.31 -18.68 35.57
N ARG A 348 17.56 -19.03 36.62
CA ARG A 348 16.08 -19.13 36.54
C ARG A 348 15.44 -17.78 36.22
N LYS A 349 15.92 -16.69 36.82
CA LYS A 349 15.43 -15.34 36.49
C LYS A 349 15.71 -14.96 35.04
N LEU A 350 16.92 -15.25 34.55
CA LEU A 350 17.30 -14.98 33.16
C LEU A 350 16.39 -15.76 32.19
N GLN A 351 16.16 -17.05 32.47
CA GLN A 351 15.26 -17.88 31.66
C GLN A 351 13.83 -17.32 31.60
N ILE A 352 13.26 -16.91 32.75
CA ILE A 352 11.93 -16.29 32.81
C ILE A 352 11.87 -15.00 31.98
N VAL A 353 12.93 -14.18 32.04
CA VAL A 353 13.01 -12.93 31.25
C VAL A 353 13.10 -13.25 29.76
N THR A 354 13.89 -14.26 29.37
CA THR A 354 14.00 -14.71 27.97
C THR A 354 12.68 -15.25 27.44
N GLU A 355 11.95 -16.06 28.21
CA GLU A 355 10.63 -16.57 27.84
C GLU A 355 9.61 -15.42 27.67
N LYS A 356 9.59 -14.44 28.59
CA LYS A 356 8.74 -13.25 28.48
C LYS A 356 9.08 -12.39 27.27
N TYR A 357 10.37 -12.22 26.97
CA TYR A 357 10.82 -11.49 25.78
C TYR A 357 10.35 -12.18 24.50
N ASN A 358 10.49 -13.51 24.42
CA ASN A 358 10.04 -14.28 23.26
C ASN A 358 8.51 -14.21 23.08
N LEU A 359 7.74 -14.35 24.17
CA LEU A 359 6.29 -14.20 24.14
C LEU A 359 5.87 -12.81 23.65
N SER A 360 6.49 -11.74 24.17
CA SER A 360 6.22 -10.37 23.75
C SER A 360 6.52 -10.13 22.27
N LYS A 361 7.66 -10.68 21.79
CA LYS A 361 8.05 -10.63 20.38
C LYS A 361 7.05 -11.35 19.47
N GLU A 362 6.51 -12.47 19.92
CA GLU A 362 5.53 -13.26 19.18
C GLU A 362 4.15 -12.58 19.15
N MET A 363 3.72 -12.01 20.28
CA MET A 363 2.53 -11.16 20.34
C MET A 363 2.64 -9.95 19.39
N LEU A 364 3.80 -9.28 19.36
CA LEU A 364 4.00 -8.14 18.45
C LEU A 364 3.92 -8.55 16.98
N ARG A 365 4.46 -9.73 16.62
CA ARG A 365 4.31 -10.28 15.27
C ARG A 365 2.86 -10.57 14.94
N HIS A 366 2.09 -11.16 15.86
CA HIS A 366 0.68 -11.43 15.67
C HIS A 366 -0.12 -10.14 15.46
N THR A 367 0.10 -9.13 16.31
CA THR A 367 -0.54 -7.81 16.16
C THR A 367 -0.18 -7.16 14.82
N LYS A 368 1.08 -7.28 14.37
CA LYS A 368 1.50 -6.79 13.04
C LYS A 368 0.73 -7.49 11.92
N VAL A 369 0.58 -8.82 11.97
CA VAL A 369 -0.17 -9.58 10.97
C VAL A 369 -1.65 -9.18 10.97
N GLN A 370 -2.27 -9.03 12.15
CA GLN A 370 -3.65 -8.57 12.27
C GLN A 370 -3.84 -7.15 11.71
N TRP A 371 -2.88 -6.26 11.97
CA TRP A 371 -2.90 -4.91 11.42
C TRP A 371 -2.77 -4.91 9.90
N CYS A 372 -1.82 -5.67 9.32
CA CYS A 372 -1.71 -5.81 7.87
C CYS A 372 -2.99 -6.40 7.24
N ALA A 373 -3.65 -7.37 7.89
CA ALA A 373 -4.91 -7.92 7.43
C ALA A 373 -6.05 -6.89 7.49
N ALA A 374 -6.11 -6.08 8.54
CA ALA A 374 -7.09 -4.99 8.66
C ALA A 374 -6.89 -3.92 7.59
N VAL A 375 -5.64 -3.52 7.31
CA VAL A 375 -5.29 -2.56 6.25
C VAL A 375 -5.66 -3.11 4.87
N ALA A 376 -5.32 -4.37 4.57
CA ALA A 376 -5.70 -5.01 3.33
C ALA A 376 -7.23 -5.09 3.15
N SER A 377 -7.96 -5.40 4.24
CA SER A 377 -9.43 -5.40 4.24
C SER A 377 -10.02 -4.00 4.02
N GLN A 378 -9.39 -2.95 4.57
CA GLN A 378 -9.82 -1.57 4.37
C GLN A 378 -9.62 -1.14 2.91
N LYS A 379 -8.45 -1.43 2.31
CA LYS A 379 -8.16 -1.11 0.90
C LYS A 379 -9.14 -1.78 -0.06
N ALA A 380 -9.47 -3.06 0.19
CA ALA A 380 -10.49 -3.77 -0.58
C ALA A 380 -11.88 -3.12 -0.46
N LEU A 381 -12.25 -2.61 0.73
CA LEU A 381 -13.50 -1.90 0.95
C LEU A 381 -13.51 -0.53 0.22
N GLU A 382 -12.40 0.19 0.22
CA GLU A 382 -12.25 1.46 -0.50
C GLU A 382 -12.33 1.28 -2.02
N GLU A 383 -11.69 0.24 -2.57
CA GLU A 383 -11.82 -0.13 -3.98
C GLU A 383 -13.26 -0.51 -4.35
N CYS A 384 -13.94 -1.27 -3.48
CA CYS A 384 -15.36 -1.60 -3.65
C CYS A 384 -16.25 -0.36 -3.64
N ASN A 385 -16.02 0.57 -2.70
CA ASN A 385 -16.76 1.83 -2.63
C ASN A 385 -16.52 2.71 -3.86
N LYS A 386 -15.28 2.80 -4.34
CA LYS A 386 -14.93 3.53 -5.55
C LYS A 386 -15.65 2.94 -6.76
N SER A 387 -15.61 1.62 -6.93
CA SER A 387 -16.32 0.93 -8.02
C SER A 387 -17.83 1.15 -7.94
N ALA A 388 -18.41 1.14 -6.74
CA ALA A 388 -19.83 1.44 -6.55
C ALA A 388 -20.16 2.90 -6.91
N GLN A 389 -19.28 3.85 -6.58
CA GLN A 389 -19.46 5.26 -6.89
C GLN A 389 -19.31 5.56 -8.39
N ASP A 390 -18.39 4.88 -9.08
CA ASP A 390 -18.26 4.93 -10.54
C ASP A 390 -19.53 4.38 -11.22
N GLU A 391 -20.09 3.28 -10.71
CA GLU A 391 -21.34 2.70 -11.21
C GLU A 391 -22.55 3.61 -10.96
N ILE A 392 -22.66 4.21 -9.77
CA ILE A 392 -23.69 5.22 -9.48
C ILE A 392 -23.57 6.40 -10.46
N SER A 393 -22.35 6.87 -10.73
CA SER A 393 -22.12 7.97 -11.67
C SER A 393 -22.52 7.58 -13.09
N ARG A 394 -22.20 6.34 -13.51
CA ARG A 394 -22.61 5.78 -14.80
C ARG A 394 -24.13 5.70 -14.93
N LEU A 395 -24.82 5.15 -13.92
CA LEU A 395 -26.28 5.04 -13.89
C LEU A 395 -26.95 6.42 -13.84
N THR A 396 -26.39 7.38 -13.10
CA THR A 396 -26.87 8.76 -13.06
C THR A 396 -26.76 9.40 -14.45
N HIS A 397 -25.64 9.20 -15.15
CA HIS A 397 -25.47 9.71 -16.51
C HIS A 397 -26.44 9.06 -17.50
N GLN A 398 -26.71 7.75 -17.37
CA GLN A 398 -27.75 7.08 -18.17
C GLN A 398 -29.13 7.65 -17.89
N LEU A 399 -29.47 7.89 -16.63
CA LEU A 399 -30.74 8.51 -16.25
C LEU A 399 -30.88 9.91 -16.83
N ASP A 400 -29.85 10.75 -16.71
CA ASP A 400 -29.83 12.10 -17.28
C ASP A 400 -29.99 12.08 -18.80
N TYR A 401 -29.32 11.13 -19.48
CA TYR A 401 -29.48 10.90 -20.91
C TYR A 401 -30.92 10.52 -21.28
N HIS A 402 -31.55 9.60 -20.52
CA HIS A 402 -32.94 9.22 -20.72
C HIS A 402 -33.91 10.38 -20.45
N ILE A 403 -33.67 11.18 -19.41
CA ILE A 403 -34.47 12.38 -19.11
C ILE A 403 -34.37 13.40 -20.26
N ALA A 404 -33.17 13.64 -20.78
CA ALA A 404 -32.95 14.53 -21.91
C ALA A 404 -33.65 14.02 -23.20
N ALA A 405 -33.50 12.72 -23.51
CA ALA A 405 -34.18 12.10 -24.64
C ALA A 405 -35.71 12.17 -24.51
N LEU A 406 -36.24 11.99 -23.30
CA LEU A 406 -37.67 12.15 -23.00
C LEU A 406 -38.13 13.61 -23.05
N ALA A 407 -37.26 14.59 -22.81
CA ALA A 407 -37.62 16.00 -22.93
C ALA A 407 -37.86 16.39 -24.40
N ASP A 408 -37.05 15.86 -25.32
CA ASP A 408 -37.06 16.20 -26.74
C ASP A 408 -38.12 15.43 -27.57
N ALA A 409 -38.63 14.29 -27.11
CA ALA A 409 -39.65 13.53 -27.82
C ALA A 409 -41.02 14.27 -27.85
N ASP A 410 -41.84 14.00 -28.86
CA ASP A 410 -43.22 14.52 -28.94
C ASP A 410 -44.15 13.73 -28.00
N VAL A 411 -45.21 14.36 -27.48
CA VAL A 411 -46.02 13.82 -26.36
C VAL A 411 -46.69 12.48 -26.71
N ASP A 412 -47.06 12.26 -27.98
CA ASP A 412 -47.69 11.02 -28.45
C ASP A 412 -46.71 9.83 -28.59
N ASP A 413 -45.43 10.10 -28.84
CA ASP A 413 -44.40 9.05 -28.91
C ASP A 413 -43.91 8.65 -27.50
N LYS A 414 -43.96 9.58 -26.53
CA LYS A 414 -43.63 9.30 -25.11
C LYS A 414 -44.54 8.23 -24.51
N GLU A 415 -45.85 8.27 -24.79
CA GLU A 415 -46.79 7.31 -24.19
C GLU A 415 -46.59 5.89 -24.75
N LYS A 416 -46.25 5.76 -26.04
CA LYS A 416 -45.93 4.45 -26.65
C LYS A 416 -44.60 3.91 -26.15
N GLN A 417 -43.59 4.76 -25.96
CA GLN A 417 -42.27 4.35 -25.48
C GLN A 417 -42.30 3.95 -24.00
N ILE A 418 -43.09 4.65 -23.17
CA ILE A 418 -43.31 4.26 -21.77
C ILE A 418 -44.06 2.92 -21.68
N ARG A 419 -45.09 2.70 -22.50
CA ARG A 419 -45.79 1.38 -22.53
C ARG A 419 -44.88 0.25 -22.99
N ALA A 420 -44.02 0.49 -23.99
CA ALA A 420 -43.06 -0.51 -24.45
C ALA A 420 -41.98 -0.84 -23.41
N LEU A 421 -41.51 0.17 -22.64
CA LEU A 421 -40.55 -0.03 -21.55
C LEU A 421 -41.15 -0.79 -20.35
N VAL A 422 -42.43 -0.57 -20.06
CA VAL A 422 -43.14 -1.29 -18.98
C VAL A 422 -43.54 -2.71 -19.40
N ASP A 423 -43.86 -2.95 -20.68
CA ASP A 423 -44.18 -4.30 -21.17
C ASP A 423 -42.93 -5.18 -21.40
N ASP A 424 -41.73 -4.60 -21.59
CA ASP A 424 -40.46 -5.37 -21.66
C ASP A 424 -39.94 -5.79 -20.27
N GLU A 425 -40.53 -5.25 -19.20
CA GLU A 425 -40.15 -5.49 -17.80
C GLU A 425 -40.58 -6.89 -17.30
N ASP A 426 -41.56 -7.52 -17.97
CA ASP A 426 -41.93 -8.93 -17.75
C ASP A 426 -40.87 -9.91 -18.30
N SER A 427 -39.88 -9.42 -19.07
CA SER A 427 -38.69 -10.16 -19.50
C SER A 427 -37.52 -10.03 -18.51
N SER A 428 -37.76 -9.80 -17.22
CA SER A 428 -36.72 -9.89 -16.19
C SER A 428 -36.10 -11.30 -16.21
N LYS A 429 -34.94 -11.39 -16.88
CA LYS A 429 -34.26 -12.62 -17.27
C LYS A 429 -33.74 -13.31 -16.02
N TRP A 430 -34.17 -14.55 -15.79
CA TRP A 430 -33.59 -15.39 -14.74
C TRP A 430 -32.08 -15.50 -14.93
N ALA A 431 -31.32 -15.04 -13.93
CA ALA A 431 -29.87 -15.17 -13.88
C ALA A 431 -29.51 -16.39 -13.04
N GLU A 432 -28.58 -17.22 -13.53
CA GLU A 432 -28.04 -18.32 -12.73
C GLU A 432 -26.98 -17.75 -11.77
N GLU A 433 -27.17 -17.96 -10.48
CA GLU A 433 -26.27 -17.50 -9.43
C GLU A 433 -25.16 -18.56 -9.23
N THR A 434 -23.99 -18.29 -9.81
CA THR A 434 -22.84 -19.21 -9.79
C THR A 434 -21.80 -18.89 -8.72
N ALA A 435 -22.03 -17.86 -7.88
CA ALA A 435 -21.06 -17.44 -6.88
C ALA A 435 -20.76 -18.57 -5.86
N PRO A 436 -19.48 -18.94 -5.68
CA PRO A 436 -19.09 -19.96 -4.71
C PRO A 436 -18.98 -19.36 -3.31
N PHE A 437 -19.88 -19.74 -2.40
CA PHE A 437 -19.82 -19.37 -0.99
C PHE A 437 -19.40 -20.59 -0.15
N PRO A 438 -18.45 -20.44 0.81
CA PRO A 438 -18.07 -21.53 1.71
C PRO A 438 -19.18 -21.84 2.71
N ALA A 439 -19.35 -23.11 3.11
CA ALA A 439 -20.39 -23.45 4.07
C ALA A 439 -20.08 -22.89 5.47
N PRO A 440 -21.04 -22.19 6.13
CA PRO A 440 -20.85 -21.73 7.49
C PRO A 440 -20.67 -22.90 8.48
N PRO A 441 -20.03 -22.67 9.65
CA PRO A 441 -19.89 -23.70 10.67
C PRO A 441 -21.27 -24.07 11.23
N GLY A 442 -21.71 -25.31 10.95
CA GLY A 442 -22.99 -25.84 11.41
C GLY A 442 -23.59 -26.84 10.43
N ASP A 443 -24.72 -27.42 10.83
CA ASP A 443 -25.58 -28.23 9.97
C ASP A 443 -26.92 -27.51 9.75
N LEU A 444 -27.81 -28.08 8.93
CA LEU A 444 -29.17 -27.61 8.70
C LEU A 444 -29.99 -27.46 10.00
N ASN A 445 -29.61 -28.20 11.04
CA ASN A 445 -30.22 -28.13 12.38
C ASN A 445 -29.65 -27.02 13.28
N SER A 446 -28.73 -26.19 12.76
CA SER A 446 -28.11 -25.13 13.56
C SER A 446 -29.13 -24.05 14.00
N PRO A 447 -28.94 -23.43 15.18
CA PRO A 447 -29.79 -22.32 15.63
C PRO A 447 -29.83 -21.14 14.65
N LEU A 448 -28.75 -20.95 13.89
CA LEU A 448 -28.64 -19.91 12.87
C LEU A 448 -29.64 -20.16 11.72
N ILE A 449 -29.66 -21.37 11.17
CA ILE A 449 -30.60 -21.73 10.11
C ILE A 449 -32.04 -21.66 10.62
N ARG A 450 -32.31 -22.11 11.86
CA ARG A 450 -33.65 -21.96 12.45
C ARG A 450 -34.09 -20.50 12.53
N ARG A 451 -33.24 -19.61 13.07
CA ARG A 451 -33.55 -18.17 13.14
C ARG A 451 -33.75 -17.54 11.76
N PHE A 452 -32.95 -17.95 10.78
CA PHE A 452 -33.11 -17.50 9.39
C PHE A 452 -34.47 -17.90 8.81
N LEU A 453 -34.89 -19.15 9.01
CA LEU A 453 -36.21 -19.61 8.55
C LEU A 453 -37.37 -18.91 9.26
N ASP A 454 -37.22 -18.62 10.55
CA ASP A 454 -38.21 -17.85 11.33
C ASP A 454 -38.33 -16.40 10.82
N GLN A 455 -37.23 -15.81 10.33
CA GLN A 455 -37.23 -14.48 9.71
C GLN A 455 -37.79 -14.47 8.29
N TRP A 456 -37.59 -15.55 7.53
CA TRP A 456 -38.10 -15.65 6.17
C TRP A 456 -39.62 -15.65 6.11
N THR A 457 -40.27 -16.50 6.91
CA THR A 457 -41.72 -16.62 6.86
C THR A 457 -42.32 -17.14 8.15
N THR A 458 -43.47 -16.59 8.54
CA THR A 458 -44.31 -17.11 9.62
C THR A 458 -45.31 -18.16 9.12
N ASP A 459 -45.40 -18.39 7.81
CA ASP A 459 -46.30 -19.35 7.20
C ASP A 459 -45.76 -20.78 7.34
N LYS A 460 -46.43 -21.56 8.20
CA LYS A 460 -46.07 -22.96 8.47
C LYS A 460 -46.09 -23.82 7.21
N LEU A 461 -46.96 -23.53 6.23
CA LEU A 461 -47.04 -24.34 5.00
C LEU A 461 -45.79 -24.17 4.14
N LYS A 462 -45.25 -22.94 4.03
CA LYS A 462 -44.00 -22.67 3.32
C LYS A 462 -42.80 -23.31 4.00
N VAL A 463 -42.73 -23.23 5.33
CA VAL A 463 -41.67 -23.89 6.12
C VAL A 463 -41.73 -25.41 5.94
N MET A 464 -42.93 -26.00 5.97
CA MET A 464 -43.11 -27.43 5.71
C MET A 464 -42.70 -27.81 4.29
N ALA A 465 -43.10 -27.05 3.27
CA ALA A 465 -42.72 -27.30 1.87
C ALA A 465 -41.20 -27.25 1.67
N LEU A 466 -40.51 -26.29 2.27
CA LEU A 466 -39.04 -26.22 2.25
C LEU A 466 -38.42 -27.42 2.98
N THR A 467 -38.96 -27.77 4.15
CA THR A 467 -38.46 -28.90 4.94
C THR A 467 -38.60 -30.21 4.16
N ASP A 468 -39.75 -30.45 3.53
CA ASP A 468 -39.98 -31.62 2.68
C ASP A 468 -39.04 -31.62 1.46
N TRP A 469 -38.86 -30.45 0.83
CA TRP A 469 -37.91 -30.30 -0.28
C TRP A 469 -36.47 -30.62 0.14
N LEU A 470 -36.02 -30.13 1.30
CA LEU A 470 -34.70 -30.44 1.86
C LEU A 470 -34.55 -31.94 2.15
N HIS A 471 -35.52 -32.57 2.79
CA HIS A 471 -35.47 -34.00 3.10
C HIS A 471 -35.43 -34.85 1.82
N ASN A 472 -36.24 -34.52 0.81
CA ASN A 472 -36.25 -35.21 -0.47
C ASN A 472 -34.92 -35.04 -1.22
N SER A 473 -34.35 -33.83 -1.17
CA SER A 473 -33.05 -33.51 -1.77
C SER A 473 -31.91 -34.28 -1.11
N ILE A 474 -31.85 -34.31 0.22
CA ILE A 474 -30.79 -35.01 0.98
C ILE A 474 -30.90 -36.51 0.82
N ARG A 475 -32.12 -37.07 0.87
CA ARG A 475 -32.32 -38.51 0.70
C ARG A 475 -32.20 -38.96 -0.75
N GLY A 476 -32.22 -38.04 -1.71
CA GLY A 476 -32.35 -38.36 -3.13
C GLY A 476 -33.66 -39.06 -3.46
N THR A 477 -34.68 -38.93 -2.60
CA THR A 477 -35.98 -39.57 -2.75
C THR A 477 -36.99 -38.56 -3.26
N GLY A 478 -37.42 -38.69 -4.52
CA GLY A 478 -38.46 -37.85 -5.10
C GLY A 478 -38.12 -37.33 -6.49
N ARG A 479 -39.11 -36.71 -7.14
CA ARG A 479 -38.87 -35.95 -8.37
C ARG A 479 -38.15 -34.66 -7.99
N ALA A 480 -37.09 -34.31 -8.73
CA ALA A 480 -36.35 -33.05 -8.61
C ALA A 480 -37.26 -31.87 -8.99
N THR A 481 -38.17 -31.52 -8.08
CA THR A 481 -39.13 -30.45 -8.27
C THR A 481 -38.44 -29.16 -7.83
N PRO A 482 -38.32 -28.17 -8.71
CA PRO A 482 -37.68 -26.91 -8.36
C PRO A 482 -38.50 -26.19 -7.28
N LEU A 483 -37.83 -25.73 -6.22
CA LEU A 483 -38.47 -24.96 -5.17
C LEU A 483 -38.47 -23.48 -5.57
N ARG A 484 -39.66 -22.92 -5.77
CA ARG A 484 -39.84 -21.50 -6.09
C ARG A 484 -40.14 -20.70 -4.82
N LEU A 485 -39.31 -19.70 -4.56
CA LEU A 485 -39.43 -18.79 -3.45
C LEU A 485 -39.67 -17.40 -4.05
N VAL A 486 -40.83 -16.81 -3.79
CA VAL A 486 -41.25 -15.54 -4.41
C VAL A 486 -41.30 -14.41 -3.40
N ASN A 487 -41.11 -13.19 -3.87
CA ASN A 487 -41.19 -11.96 -3.07
C ASN A 487 -40.27 -11.98 -1.84
N LEU A 488 -39.03 -12.43 -2.00
CA LEU A 488 -38.04 -12.42 -0.92
C LEU A 488 -37.42 -11.04 -0.80
N THR A 489 -37.13 -10.60 0.43
CA THR A 489 -36.21 -9.46 0.58
C THR A 489 -34.81 -9.87 0.16
N SER A 490 -33.99 -8.91 -0.30
CA SER A 490 -32.60 -9.17 -0.71
C SER A 490 -31.79 -9.89 0.37
N GLU A 491 -32.02 -9.58 1.65
CA GLU A 491 -31.40 -10.24 2.81
C GLU A 491 -31.78 -11.72 2.91
N ILE A 492 -33.07 -12.04 2.75
CA ILE A 492 -33.57 -13.41 2.80
C ILE A 492 -33.03 -14.21 1.61
N ALA A 493 -33.06 -13.63 0.41
CA ALA A 493 -32.53 -14.25 -0.79
C ALA A 493 -31.03 -14.56 -0.63
N ALA A 494 -30.25 -13.61 -0.11
CA ALA A 494 -28.84 -13.81 0.22
C ALA A 494 -28.65 -14.93 1.25
N GLY A 495 -29.48 -15.02 2.29
CA GLY A 495 -29.40 -16.10 3.28
C GLY A 495 -29.63 -17.49 2.68
N PHE A 496 -30.54 -17.65 1.72
CA PHE A 496 -30.69 -18.92 0.98
C PHE A 496 -29.43 -19.28 0.18
N THR A 497 -28.88 -18.30 -0.54
CA THR A 497 -27.71 -18.48 -1.41
C THR A 497 -26.40 -18.67 -0.63
N GLN A 498 -26.21 -17.98 0.49
CA GLN A 498 -24.95 -17.93 1.24
C GLN A 498 -24.92 -18.87 2.47
N LEU A 499 -26.08 -19.25 3.02
CA LEU A 499 -26.13 -20.14 4.19
C LEU A 499 -26.67 -21.52 3.82
N LEU A 500 -27.88 -21.59 3.26
CA LEU A 500 -28.56 -22.89 3.07
C LEU A 500 -27.93 -23.72 1.96
N VAL A 501 -27.75 -23.15 0.77
CA VAL A 501 -27.22 -23.89 -0.40
C VAL A 501 -25.78 -24.37 -0.18
N PRO A 502 -24.85 -23.58 0.39
CA PRO A 502 -23.50 -24.05 0.71
C PRO A 502 -23.49 -25.24 1.68
N ILE A 503 -24.36 -25.25 2.71
CA ILE A 503 -24.51 -26.42 3.60
C ILE A 503 -24.97 -27.64 2.81
N MET A 504 -25.96 -27.49 1.91
CA MET A 504 -26.41 -28.60 1.07
C MET A 504 -25.31 -29.14 0.14
N ARG A 505 -24.52 -28.26 -0.47
CA ARG A 505 -23.42 -28.63 -1.39
C ARG A 505 -22.27 -29.30 -0.65
N GLU A 506 -21.78 -28.69 0.41
CA GLU A 506 -20.54 -29.12 1.09
C GLU A 506 -20.76 -30.24 2.11
N ARG A 507 -21.85 -30.16 2.91
CA ARG A 507 -22.11 -31.14 3.99
C ARG A 507 -22.92 -32.34 3.52
N HIS A 508 -23.85 -32.12 2.59
CA HIS A 508 -24.78 -33.16 2.13
C HIS A 508 -24.46 -33.65 0.70
N GLY A 509 -23.48 -33.06 0.01
CA GLY A 509 -23.05 -33.48 -1.33
C GLY A 509 -24.09 -33.26 -2.42
N ILE A 510 -25.05 -32.35 -2.21
CA ILE A 510 -26.15 -32.11 -3.14
C ILE A 510 -25.79 -30.95 -4.07
N SER A 511 -25.76 -31.20 -5.38
CA SER A 511 -25.62 -30.13 -6.36
C SER A 511 -26.95 -29.38 -6.50
N VAL A 512 -26.94 -28.07 -6.24
CA VAL A 512 -28.12 -27.19 -6.33
C VAL A 512 -27.79 -26.03 -7.26
N SER A 513 -28.54 -25.86 -8.35
CA SER A 513 -28.53 -24.64 -9.16
C SER A 513 -29.52 -23.63 -8.56
N ILE A 514 -29.11 -22.36 -8.59
CA ILE A 514 -29.89 -21.24 -8.07
C ILE A 514 -30.18 -20.32 -9.25
N TYR A 515 -31.46 -20.09 -9.54
CA TYR A 515 -31.87 -19.05 -10.47
C TYR A 515 -32.49 -17.90 -9.69
N ARG A 516 -32.00 -16.70 -9.94
CA ARG A 516 -32.43 -15.47 -9.28
C ARG A 516 -33.05 -14.53 -10.30
N ARG A 517 -34.13 -13.88 -9.90
CA ARG A 517 -34.76 -12.80 -10.66
C ARG A 517 -35.04 -11.66 -9.69
N ASP A 518 -34.37 -10.54 -9.91
CA ASP A 518 -34.59 -9.34 -9.12
C ASP A 518 -35.75 -8.54 -9.73
N SER A 519 -36.74 -8.23 -8.89
CA SER A 519 -37.84 -7.33 -9.22
C SER A 519 -37.45 -5.90 -8.84
N VAL A 520 -37.97 -4.93 -9.59
CA VAL A 520 -37.77 -3.48 -9.40
C VAL A 520 -38.09 -3.02 -7.96
N HIS A 521 -38.93 -3.76 -7.24
CA HIS A 521 -39.43 -3.40 -5.91
C HIS A 521 -38.56 -3.87 -4.72
N VAL A 522 -37.24 -4.04 -4.90
CA VAL A 522 -36.31 -4.55 -3.85
C VAL A 522 -36.63 -5.99 -3.41
N LEU A 523 -37.43 -6.71 -4.20
CA LEU A 523 -37.80 -8.10 -3.95
C LEU A 523 -37.13 -9.01 -4.98
N SER A 524 -36.69 -10.17 -4.53
CA SER A 524 -36.07 -11.19 -5.37
C SER A 524 -36.93 -12.46 -5.38
N ASP A 525 -37.07 -13.06 -6.55
CA ASP A 525 -37.56 -14.42 -6.69
C ASP A 525 -36.36 -15.37 -6.84
N LEU A 526 -36.40 -16.51 -6.14
CA LEU A 526 -35.41 -17.57 -6.24
C LEU A 526 -36.04 -18.88 -6.69
N VAL A 527 -35.34 -19.62 -7.52
CA VAL A 527 -35.63 -21.02 -7.86
C VAL A 527 -34.44 -21.87 -7.49
N LEU A 528 -34.64 -22.78 -6.54
CA LEU A 528 -33.64 -23.77 -6.14
C LEU A 528 -33.93 -25.09 -6.85
N GLN A 529 -32.99 -25.56 -7.65
CA GLN A 529 -33.13 -26.78 -8.43
C GLN A 529 -32.00 -27.75 -8.08
N THR A 530 -32.36 -28.96 -7.63
CA THR A 530 -31.36 -30.00 -7.39
C THR A 530 -30.93 -30.65 -8.70
N ASN A 531 -29.63 -30.63 -8.96
CA ASN A 531 -28.99 -31.36 -10.03
C ASN A 531 -28.60 -32.72 -9.48
N HIS A 532 -29.58 -33.59 -9.25
CA HIS A 532 -29.24 -34.99 -9.02
C HIS A 532 -28.60 -35.49 -10.33
N PRO A 533 -27.41 -36.11 -10.28
CA PRO A 533 -26.94 -36.91 -11.39
C PRO A 533 -27.97 -38.03 -11.47
N SER A 534 -29.01 -37.85 -12.29
CA SER A 534 -29.92 -38.92 -12.63
C SER A 534 -29.00 -39.99 -13.19
N VAL A 535 -28.79 -41.05 -12.40
CA VAL A 535 -28.25 -42.29 -12.91
C VAL A 535 -29.28 -42.68 -13.94
N THR A 536 -29.02 -42.28 -15.18
CA THR A 536 -29.83 -42.61 -16.33
C THR A 536 -29.68 -44.10 -16.47
N MET A 537 -30.48 -44.85 -15.71
CA MET A 537 -30.75 -46.24 -15.99
C MET A 537 -31.36 -46.20 -17.38
N GLN A 538 -30.50 -46.52 -18.35
CA GLN A 538 -30.73 -46.51 -19.78
C GLN A 538 -31.92 -47.42 -20.05
N SER A 539 -33.11 -46.86 -19.92
CA SER A 539 -34.36 -47.51 -20.27
C SER A 539 -34.47 -47.36 -21.76
N TYR A 540 -34.20 -48.46 -22.46
CA TYR A 540 -34.37 -48.59 -23.90
C TYR A 540 -35.84 -48.37 -24.28
N SER A 541 -36.27 -47.11 -24.36
CA SER A 541 -37.55 -46.75 -24.97
C SER A 541 -37.30 -46.34 -26.41
N THR A 542 -37.56 -47.30 -27.29
CA THR A 542 -37.67 -47.14 -28.74
C THR A 542 -39.01 -46.48 -29.06
N ALA A 543 -38.99 -45.25 -29.62
CA ALA A 543 -40.02 -44.65 -30.50
C ALA A 543 -39.61 -43.19 -30.78
N ALA A 544 -39.10 -42.85 -31.96
CA ALA A 544 -39.82 -42.59 -33.21
C ALA A 544 -40.51 -41.21 -33.27
N SER A 545 -40.14 -40.44 -34.31
CA SER A 545 -40.81 -39.24 -34.85
C SER A 545 -40.55 -37.94 -34.08
N ASN A 546 -40.36 -36.76 -34.69
CA ASN A 546 -40.46 -36.34 -36.08
C ASN A 546 -39.51 -35.16 -36.33
N ASP A 547 -38.88 -35.25 -37.49
CA ASP A 547 -38.01 -34.27 -38.12
C ASP A 547 -38.83 -33.08 -38.64
N LYS A 548 -38.50 -31.84 -38.25
CA LYS A 548 -39.01 -30.64 -38.92
C LYS A 548 -37.99 -29.51 -38.91
N LYS A 549 -37.02 -29.70 -39.80
CA LYS A 549 -36.11 -28.73 -40.38
C LYS A 549 -36.89 -27.55 -40.99
N VAL A 550 -36.77 -26.36 -40.42
CA VAL A 550 -37.21 -25.10 -41.05
C VAL A 550 -35.97 -24.34 -41.48
N LEU A 551 -35.70 -24.40 -42.79
CA LEU A 551 -34.84 -23.46 -43.51
C LEU A 551 -35.44 -22.05 -43.41
N LEU A 552 -34.61 -21.06 -43.12
CA LEU A 552 -34.91 -19.67 -43.45
C LEU A 552 -33.80 -19.15 -44.37
N THR A 553 -34.20 -18.97 -45.62
CA THR A 553 -33.44 -18.46 -46.75
C THR A 553 -33.70 -16.96 -46.93
N HIS A 554 -32.65 -16.27 -47.38
CA HIS A 554 -32.61 -15.04 -48.19
C HIS A 554 -32.82 -13.66 -47.52
N PRO A 555 -32.36 -12.55 -48.15
CA PRO A 555 -31.34 -12.41 -49.20
C PRO A 555 -30.30 -11.30 -48.95
N HIS A 556 -29.19 -11.43 -49.69
CA HIS A 556 -28.20 -10.40 -49.98
C HIS A 556 -28.79 -9.44 -51.04
N ASP A 557 -28.54 -8.13 -50.91
CA ASP A 557 -28.41 -7.24 -52.08
C ASP A 557 -27.31 -6.18 -51.82
N PRO A 558 -26.53 -5.77 -52.83
CA PRO A 558 -25.36 -4.89 -52.71
C PRO A 558 -25.63 -3.47 -53.24
N GLU A 559 -24.90 -2.47 -52.74
CA GLU A 559 -24.51 -1.22 -53.44
C GLU A 559 -23.61 -0.43 -52.45
N GLU A 560 -22.29 -0.44 -52.65
CA GLU A 560 -21.51 0.60 -53.35
C GLU A 560 -21.52 1.99 -52.68
N SER A 561 -20.47 2.29 -51.89
CA SER A 561 -19.76 3.58 -51.98
C SER A 561 -18.41 3.54 -51.24
N SER A 562 -17.37 3.28 -52.02
CA SER A 562 -16.06 3.96 -52.11
C SER A 562 -15.44 4.71 -50.90
N GLU A 563 -14.19 4.30 -50.62
CA GLU A 563 -12.98 5.09 -50.28
C GLU A 563 -12.68 5.55 -48.82
N PRO A 564 -11.38 5.71 -48.44
CA PRO A 564 -10.17 5.02 -48.90
C PRO A 564 -9.28 4.45 -47.77
N GLU A 565 -8.42 3.53 -48.20
CA GLU A 565 -7.30 2.95 -47.46
C GLU A 565 -6.31 4.02 -46.96
N LEU A 566 -5.89 3.89 -45.71
CA LEU A 566 -4.56 4.31 -45.29
C LEU A 566 -3.86 3.14 -44.59
N ASP A 567 -2.80 2.69 -45.25
CA ASP A 567 -1.79 1.79 -44.73
C ASP A 567 -1.27 2.23 -43.36
N SER A 568 -1.15 1.28 -42.43
CA SER A 568 -0.08 1.29 -41.44
C SER A 568 0.24 -0.13 -40.99
N ALA A 569 1.46 -0.51 -41.32
CA ALA A 569 2.04 -1.82 -41.17
C ALA A 569 2.32 -2.21 -39.71
N SER A 570 2.38 -3.53 -39.50
CA SER A 570 3.41 -4.24 -38.71
C SER A 570 3.59 -3.80 -37.25
N CYS A 571 3.25 -4.65 -36.28
CA CYS A 571 4.15 -5.75 -35.90
C CYS A 571 3.39 -6.95 -35.31
N ARG A 572 3.70 -8.12 -35.86
CA ARG A 572 3.45 -9.43 -35.27
C ARG A 572 4.45 -9.69 -34.13
N THR A 573 3.97 -10.03 -32.95
CA THR A 573 4.73 -10.81 -31.96
C THR A 573 3.84 -11.86 -31.31
N ARG A 574 3.79 -13.01 -32.00
CA ARG A 574 3.96 -14.37 -31.47
C ARG A 574 3.70 -14.55 -29.95
N GLY A 575 2.44 -14.78 -29.59
CA GLY A 575 2.06 -15.29 -28.27
C GLY A 575 2.47 -16.76 -28.12
N SER A 576 3.51 -16.97 -27.32
CA SER A 576 4.06 -18.28 -26.96
C SER A 576 3.08 -19.04 -26.06
N SER A 577 2.64 -20.20 -26.54
CA SER A 577 2.03 -21.26 -25.73
C SER A 577 3.04 -21.74 -24.68
N GLY A 578 2.79 -21.46 -23.42
CA GLY A 578 3.56 -21.96 -22.29
C GLY A 578 2.62 -22.50 -21.22
N ASP A 579 2.54 -23.82 -21.15
CA ASP A 579 1.93 -24.59 -20.05
C ASP A 579 2.43 -24.07 -18.70
N SER A 580 1.51 -23.57 -17.86
CA SER A 580 1.79 -23.33 -16.44
C SER A 580 1.14 -24.45 -15.63
N VAL A 581 1.98 -25.41 -15.25
CA VAL A 581 1.69 -26.45 -14.28
C VAL A 581 1.44 -25.81 -12.92
N LEU A 582 0.25 -26.04 -12.40
CA LEU A 582 -0.19 -25.74 -11.04
C LEU A 582 0.80 -26.30 -10.00
N LEU A 583 1.56 -25.43 -9.35
CA LEU A 583 2.18 -25.74 -8.06
C LEU A 583 1.15 -25.47 -6.96
N LYS A 584 0.63 -26.57 -6.44
CA LYS A 584 -0.29 -26.71 -5.33
C LYS A 584 0.55 -26.99 -4.07
N GLY A 585 0.53 -26.08 -3.11
CA GLY A 585 1.18 -26.15 -1.79
C GLY A 585 1.42 -24.73 -1.30
N GLU A 586 1.11 -24.29 -0.09
CA GLU A 586 0.84 -24.94 1.17
C GLU A 586 -0.12 -24.03 1.95
N THR A 587 -1.28 -24.54 2.38
CA THR A 587 -2.10 -23.90 3.41
C THR A 587 -2.40 -24.94 4.47
N GLN A 588 -1.41 -25.18 5.33
CA GLN A 588 -1.56 -26.06 6.48
C GLN A 588 -0.67 -25.60 7.64
N PHE A 589 -0.83 -24.36 8.08
CA PHE A 589 -0.39 -23.93 9.40
C PHE A 589 -1.36 -22.88 9.90
N LEU A 590 -2.18 -23.25 10.89
CA LEU A 590 -2.77 -22.43 11.97
C LEU A 590 -3.92 -23.23 12.61
N TYR A 591 -3.57 -24.28 13.33
CA TYR A 591 -4.31 -24.76 14.49
C TYR A 591 -3.27 -25.14 15.54
N GLY A 592 -3.10 -24.25 16.51
CA GLY A 592 -2.35 -24.41 17.75
C GLY A 592 -3.11 -23.66 18.82
#